data_AF-A0A9Q0QC59-F1
#
_entry.id   AF-A0A9Q0QC59-F1
#
_cell.length_a   1.000
_cell.length_b   1.000
_cell.length_c   1.000
_cell.angle_alpha   90.00
_cell.angle_beta   90.00
_cell.angle_gamma   90.00
#
_symmetry.space_group_name_H-M   'P 1'
#
loop_
_entity.id
_entity.type
_entity.pdbx_description
1 polymer ?
#
loop_
_entity_poly.entity_id
_entity_poly.type
_entity_poly.pdbx_seq_one_letter_code
_entity_poly.pdbx_strand_id
1 'polypeptide(L)'
;MVDMKCEGCVNSVRNKLQTVNGVKNVEVDLANQVVRILGSSPVKTMTEALEQTGRNARLIGQGIPEDFLVSAAVAEFKGLKPALVGVSPGKHGWSINEFGDLTKGAASTGKLFNPSNQGTEQEPLGDLGTLDVDEKGDAFFSGAKHKLRVADLIGRSVVLFGTEDKSDKGLAAAVIARSAGVGENYKKICTCDGTTIWESSNSDFVASKV
;
A
#
# COMPACT_ATOMS: atom_id res chain seq x y z
N MET A 1 -5.03 -3.18 -12.67
CA MET A 1 -5.27 -2.95 -14.11
C MET A 1 -4.06 -3.44 -14.87
N VAL A 2 -4.27 -4.27 -15.88
CA VAL A 2 -3.22 -4.93 -16.67
C VAL A 2 -3.62 -4.87 -18.14
N ASP A 3 -2.73 -4.41 -19.01
CA ASP A 3 -3.01 -4.35 -20.46
C ASP A 3 -3.02 -5.76 -21.07
N MET A 4 -4.16 -6.15 -21.64
CA MET A 4 -4.51 -7.48 -22.14
C MET A 4 -5.35 -7.33 -23.42
N LYS A 5 -4.86 -7.85 -24.55
CA LYS A 5 -5.52 -7.66 -25.86
C LYS A 5 -6.29 -8.87 -26.37
N CYS A 6 -6.15 -10.02 -25.71
CA CYS A 6 -6.76 -11.28 -26.15
C CYS A 6 -6.87 -12.30 -25.01
N GLU A 7 -7.63 -13.37 -25.24
CA GLU A 7 -7.76 -14.51 -24.32
C GLU A 7 -6.43 -15.21 -24.01
N GLY A 8 -5.48 -15.21 -24.96
CA GLY A 8 -4.12 -15.68 -24.69
C GLY A 8 -3.42 -14.87 -23.60
N CYS A 9 -3.68 -13.56 -23.52
CA CYS A 9 -3.17 -12.72 -22.45
C CYS A 9 -3.78 -13.07 -21.11
N VAL A 10 -5.09 -13.30 -21.08
CA VAL A 10 -5.84 -13.71 -19.88
C VAL A 10 -5.25 -14.99 -19.29
N ASN A 11 -5.05 -16.00 -20.13
CA ASN A 11 -4.50 -17.28 -19.69
C ASN A 11 -3.06 -17.16 -19.19
N SER A 12 -2.22 -16.38 -19.88
CA SER A 12 -0.84 -16.12 -19.47
C SER A 12 -0.78 -15.46 -18.08
N VAL A 13 -1.60 -14.44 -17.85
CA VAL A 13 -1.70 -13.73 -16.56
C VAL A 13 -2.21 -14.65 -15.46
N ARG A 14 -3.30 -15.38 -15.72
CA ARG A 14 -3.92 -16.29 -14.75
C ARG A 14 -2.95 -17.38 -14.32
N ASN A 15 -2.34 -18.07 -15.27
CA ASN A 15 -1.42 -19.17 -15.00
C ASN A 15 -0.21 -18.68 -14.19
N LYS A 16 0.34 -17.50 -14.53
CA LYS A 16 1.47 -16.94 -13.81
C LYS A 16 1.12 -16.60 -12.36
N LEU A 17 0.00 -15.92 -12.13
CA LEU A 17 -0.42 -15.53 -10.78
C LEU A 17 -0.79 -16.73 -9.90
N GLN A 18 -1.36 -17.79 -10.47
CA GLN A 18 -1.65 -19.02 -9.71
C GLN A 18 -0.39 -19.73 -9.19
N THR A 19 0.77 -19.50 -9.80
CA THR A 19 2.05 -20.02 -9.29
C THR A 19 2.62 -19.24 -8.11
N VAL A 20 2.07 -18.06 -7.80
CA VAL A 20 2.56 -17.21 -6.71
C VAL A 20 2.06 -17.76 -5.38
N ASN A 21 2.99 -18.08 -4.47
CA ASN A 21 2.66 -18.60 -3.16
C ASN A 21 1.83 -17.57 -2.36
N GLY A 22 0.71 -18.01 -1.77
CA GLY A 22 -0.23 -17.16 -1.02
C GLY A 22 -1.41 -16.62 -1.85
N VAL A 23 -1.45 -16.87 -3.16
CA VAL A 23 -2.64 -16.59 -4.00
C VAL A 23 -3.68 -17.69 -3.79
N LYS A 24 -4.92 -17.30 -3.46
CA LYS A 24 -6.06 -18.20 -3.28
C LYS A 24 -6.97 -18.23 -4.50
N ASN A 25 -7.25 -17.06 -5.09
CA ASN A 25 -8.09 -16.95 -6.28
C ASN A 25 -7.62 -15.81 -7.19
N VAL A 26 -7.81 -16.00 -8.50
CA VAL A 26 -7.48 -15.03 -9.55
C VAL A 26 -8.64 -14.95 -10.53
N GLU A 27 -9.18 -13.75 -10.66
CA GLU A 27 -10.20 -13.40 -11.65
C GLU A 27 -9.65 -12.35 -12.59
N VAL A 28 -9.88 -12.56 -13.88
CA VAL A 28 -9.40 -11.69 -14.93
C VAL A 28 -10.59 -11.25 -15.75
N ASP A 29 -10.77 -9.94 -15.83
CA ASP A 29 -11.77 -9.27 -16.64
C ASP A 29 -11.07 -8.61 -17.83
N LEU A 30 -11.20 -9.24 -18.99
CA LEU A 30 -10.61 -8.75 -20.25
C LEU A 30 -11.32 -7.49 -20.76
N ALA A 31 -12.62 -7.35 -20.54
CA ALA A 31 -13.37 -6.18 -21.02
C ALA A 31 -12.90 -4.91 -20.29
N ASN A 32 -12.67 -5.03 -18.98
CA ASN A 32 -12.29 -3.90 -18.14
C ASN A 32 -10.78 -3.81 -17.88
N GLN A 33 -9.98 -4.74 -18.39
CA GLN A 33 -8.52 -4.78 -18.18
C GLN A 33 -8.16 -4.90 -16.68
N VAL A 34 -8.99 -5.60 -15.91
CA VAL A 34 -8.87 -5.73 -14.45
C VAL A 34 -8.47 -7.15 -14.10
N VAL A 35 -7.55 -7.26 -13.15
CA VAL A 35 -7.19 -8.53 -12.51
C VAL A 35 -7.48 -8.38 -11.02
N ARG A 36 -8.29 -9.28 -10.48
CA ARG A 36 -8.62 -9.36 -9.05
C ARG A 36 -7.89 -10.55 -8.48
N ILE A 37 -7.20 -10.32 -7.37
CA ILE A 37 -6.38 -11.34 -6.72
C ILE A 37 -6.84 -11.41 -5.26
N LEU A 38 -7.28 -12.58 -4.84
CA LEU A 38 -7.51 -12.88 -3.44
C LEU A 38 -6.29 -13.65 -2.93
N GLY A 39 -5.59 -13.11 -1.94
CA GLY A 39 -4.39 -13.74 -1.39
C GLY A 39 -3.76 -12.93 -0.29
N SER A 40 -2.69 -13.49 0.29
CA SER A 40 -1.88 -12.85 1.32
C SER A 40 -0.50 -12.43 0.82
N SER A 41 -0.18 -12.68 -0.45
CA SER A 41 1.14 -12.37 -0.99
C SER A 41 1.32 -10.86 -1.20
N PRO A 42 2.56 -10.36 -1.12
CA PRO A 42 2.84 -8.93 -1.23
C PRO A 42 2.49 -8.35 -2.59
N VAL A 43 2.04 -7.09 -2.63
CA VAL A 43 1.74 -6.37 -3.88
C VAL A 43 2.96 -6.30 -4.80
N LYS A 44 4.17 -6.13 -4.25
CA LYS A 44 5.44 -6.12 -5.02
C LYS A 44 5.60 -7.44 -5.78
N THR A 45 5.47 -8.58 -5.10
CA THR A 45 5.54 -9.91 -5.70
C THR A 45 4.50 -10.12 -6.79
N MET A 46 3.25 -9.65 -6.58
CA MET A 46 2.21 -9.75 -7.61
C MET A 46 2.53 -8.89 -8.83
N THR A 47 3.04 -7.67 -8.62
CA THR A 47 3.42 -6.75 -9.69
C THR A 47 4.57 -7.32 -10.51
N GLU A 48 5.63 -7.80 -9.85
CA GLU A 48 6.77 -8.46 -10.50
C GLU A 48 6.34 -9.70 -11.29
N ALA A 49 5.42 -10.52 -10.75
CA ALA A 49 4.89 -11.68 -11.46
C ALA A 49 4.12 -11.29 -12.72
N LEU A 50 3.37 -10.18 -12.69
CA LEU A 50 2.66 -9.64 -13.85
C LEU A 50 3.61 -9.06 -14.89
N GLU A 51 4.65 -8.34 -14.47
CA GLU A 51 5.68 -7.77 -15.34
C GLU A 51 6.47 -8.87 -16.07
N GLN A 52 6.73 -10.00 -15.41
CA GLN A 52 7.33 -11.18 -16.06
C GLN A 52 6.49 -11.75 -17.20
N THR A 53 5.20 -11.42 -17.28
CA THR A 53 4.36 -11.78 -18.42
C THR A 53 4.48 -10.79 -19.61
N GLY A 54 5.35 -9.78 -19.49
CA GLY A 54 5.54 -8.71 -20.48
C GLY A 54 4.45 -7.65 -20.45
N ARG A 55 3.74 -7.50 -19.32
CA ARG A 55 2.58 -6.62 -19.20
C ARG A 55 2.78 -5.58 -18.11
N ASN A 56 2.44 -4.34 -18.43
CA ASN A 56 2.40 -3.27 -17.44
C ASN A 56 1.19 -3.47 -16.53
N ALA A 57 1.44 -3.48 -15.22
CA ALA A 57 0.41 -3.60 -14.20
C ALA A 57 0.38 -2.35 -13.32
N ARG A 58 -0.83 -1.84 -13.05
CA ARG A 58 -1.06 -0.74 -12.10
C ARG A 58 -2.04 -1.18 -11.03
N LEU A 59 -1.67 -1.01 -9.76
CA LEU A 59 -2.59 -1.19 -8.63
C LEU A 59 -3.68 -0.10 -8.68
N ILE A 60 -4.94 -0.50 -8.60
CA ILE A 60 -6.09 0.42 -8.64
C ILE A 60 -6.91 0.42 -7.33
N GLY A 61 -6.73 -0.57 -6.48
CA GLY A 61 -7.34 -0.66 -5.17
C GLY A 61 -6.84 -1.88 -4.41
N GLN A 62 -6.90 -1.82 -3.08
CA GLN A 62 -6.58 -2.91 -2.17
C GLN A 62 -7.58 -2.88 -1.01
N GLY A 63 -7.96 -4.03 -0.48
CA GLY A 63 -8.94 -4.08 0.59
C GLY A 63 -9.23 -5.51 1.03
N ILE A 64 -10.00 -5.63 2.10
CA ILE A 64 -10.46 -6.91 2.62
C ILE A 64 -11.89 -7.10 2.10
N PRO A 65 -12.22 -8.24 1.47
CA PRO A 65 -13.55 -8.44 0.87
C PRO A 65 -14.73 -8.25 1.82
N GLU A 66 -14.53 -8.49 3.12
CA GLU A 66 -15.58 -8.43 4.14
C GLU A 66 -15.64 -7.11 4.93
N ASP A 67 -14.71 -6.16 4.69
CA ASP A 67 -14.68 -4.90 5.44
C ASP A 67 -14.63 -3.70 4.48
N PHE A 68 -15.81 -3.13 4.24
CA PHE A 68 -16.04 -2.01 3.30
C PHE A 68 -15.79 -0.63 3.94
N LEU A 69 -15.42 -0.56 5.22
CA LEU A 69 -15.10 0.70 5.89
C LEU A 69 -13.61 1.02 5.73
N VAL A 70 -13.28 2.13 5.04
CA VAL A 70 -11.92 2.72 4.87
C VAL A 70 -10.80 1.69 5.11
N SER A 71 -10.74 0.67 4.25
CA SER A 71 -9.90 -0.51 4.50
C SER A 71 -8.46 -0.32 4.05
N ALA A 72 -8.17 0.80 3.38
CA ALA A 72 -6.89 1.04 2.73
C ALA A 72 -6.34 2.43 3.02
N ALA A 73 -5.07 2.46 3.39
CA ALA A 73 -4.27 3.66 3.50
C ALA A 73 -2.92 3.44 2.83
N VAL A 74 -2.31 4.52 2.39
CA VAL A 74 -0.98 4.51 1.79
C VAL A 74 -0.17 5.65 2.40
N ALA A 75 1.09 5.36 2.71
CA ALA A 75 2.08 6.37 3.06
C ALA A 75 3.21 6.25 2.05
N GLU A 76 3.43 7.31 1.28
CA GLU A 76 4.50 7.36 0.28
C GLU A 76 5.59 8.30 0.78
N PHE A 77 6.80 7.78 0.97
CA PHE A 77 7.97 8.58 1.27
C PHE A 77 8.44 9.26 -0.01
N LYS A 78 8.05 10.52 -0.19
CA LYS A 78 8.46 11.29 -1.38
C LYS A 78 9.96 11.55 -1.33
N GLY A 79 10.66 11.16 -2.39
CA GLY A 79 12.12 11.00 -2.46
C GLY A 79 12.93 12.09 -1.76
N LEU A 80 13.79 11.65 -0.83
CA LEU A 80 14.99 12.37 -0.43
C LEU A 80 15.75 12.78 -1.70
N LYS A 81 16.11 14.05 -1.87
CA LYS A 81 17.13 14.45 -2.86
C LYS A 81 18.13 15.45 -2.27
N PRO A 82 19.44 15.37 -2.62
CA PRO A 82 20.12 14.37 -3.45
C PRO A 82 21.33 13.73 -2.74
N ALA A 83 21.24 12.45 -2.37
CA ALA A 83 22.34 11.46 -2.31
C ALA A 83 21.81 10.21 -1.62
N LEU A 84 22.10 9.05 -2.21
CA LEU A 84 21.77 7.70 -1.73
C LEU A 84 20.35 7.23 -2.06
N VAL A 85 20.32 6.50 -3.18
CA VAL A 85 19.45 5.36 -3.39
C VAL A 85 19.48 4.48 -2.12
N GLY A 86 18.31 4.16 -1.58
CA GLY A 86 18.15 3.19 -0.51
C GLY A 86 18.41 3.75 0.89
N VAL A 87 17.60 3.29 1.83
CA VAL A 87 17.96 3.34 3.26
C VAL A 87 19.27 2.53 3.41
N SER A 88 20.18 2.92 4.31
CA SER A 88 21.40 2.15 4.54
C SER A 88 21.05 0.69 4.86
N PRO A 89 21.80 -0.30 4.36
CA PRO A 89 21.56 -1.69 4.74
C PRO A 89 21.68 -1.88 6.25
N GLY A 90 20.79 -2.68 6.83
CA GLY A 90 20.76 -2.98 8.26
C GLY A 90 19.40 -2.75 8.92
N LYS A 91 19.42 -2.65 10.25
CA LYS A 91 18.21 -2.57 11.08
C LYS A 91 17.78 -1.13 11.32
N HIS A 92 16.56 -0.83 10.91
CA HIS A 92 15.94 0.49 11.01
C HIS A 92 14.67 0.45 11.86
N GLY A 93 14.53 1.37 12.81
CA GLY A 93 13.28 1.53 13.54
C GLY A 93 12.23 2.20 12.66
N TRP A 94 10.95 1.88 12.87
CA TRP A 94 9.84 2.63 12.27
C TRP A 94 8.65 2.72 13.23
N SER A 95 7.86 3.79 13.06
CA SER A 95 6.71 4.05 13.90
C SER A 95 5.62 4.84 13.19
N ILE A 96 4.44 4.85 13.79
CA ILE A 96 3.37 5.78 13.52
C ILE A 96 3.41 6.84 14.61
N ASN A 97 3.47 8.11 14.20
CA ASN A 97 3.46 9.24 15.11
C ASN A 97 2.11 9.95 15.10
N GLU A 98 1.90 10.82 16.09
CA GLU A 98 0.61 11.43 16.36
C GLU A 98 0.12 12.33 15.21
N PHE A 99 1.00 13.12 14.60
CA PHE A 99 0.64 14.14 13.62
C PHE A 99 1.22 13.86 12.24
N GLY A 100 0.43 14.09 11.19
CA GLY A 100 0.88 14.16 9.80
C GLY A 100 1.54 15.49 9.42
N ASP A 101 2.20 16.18 10.35
CA ASP A 101 2.89 17.44 10.08
C ASP A 101 4.31 17.17 9.58
N LEU A 102 4.54 17.42 8.29
CA LEU A 102 5.83 17.27 7.62
C LEU A 102 6.60 18.60 7.44
N THR A 103 6.17 19.70 8.08
CA THR A 103 6.82 21.03 7.94
C THR A 103 8.30 21.02 8.32
N LYS A 104 8.71 20.14 9.25
CA LYS A 104 10.10 19.90 9.65
C LYS A 104 10.50 18.43 9.49
N GLY A 105 9.91 17.74 8.49
CA GLY A 105 10.10 16.31 8.28
C GLY A 105 9.62 15.49 9.48
N ALA A 106 10.38 14.49 9.89
CA ALA A 106 10.02 13.63 11.01
C ALA A 106 9.96 14.37 12.37
N ALA A 107 10.69 15.48 12.54
CA ALA A 107 10.74 16.22 13.81
C ALA A 107 9.42 16.93 14.19
N SER A 108 8.54 17.22 13.23
CA SER A 108 7.24 17.86 13.46
C SER A 108 6.08 16.88 13.67
N THR A 109 6.34 15.57 13.55
CA THR A 109 5.29 14.53 13.60
C THR A 109 4.77 14.22 15.01
N GLY A 110 5.38 14.80 16.05
CA GLY A 110 4.98 14.59 17.44
C GLY A 110 5.50 13.29 18.03
N LYS A 111 4.80 12.78 19.06
CA LYS A 111 5.16 11.55 19.78
C LYS A 111 4.64 10.31 19.04
N LEU A 112 5.08 9.13 19.49
CA LEU A 112 4.51 7.85 19.10
C LEU A 112 2.98 7.86 19.29
N PHE A 113 2.26 7.38 18.29
CA PHE A 113 0.82 7.25 18.36
C PHE A 113 0.43 6.24 19.46
N ASN A 114 -0.20 6.74 20.51
CA ASN A 114 -0.77 5.89 21.56
C ASN A 114 -2.11 6.47 22.01
N PRO A 115 -3.24 6.04 21.41
CA PRO A 115 -4.55 6.51 21.85
C PRO A 115 -4.78 6.08 23.29
N SER A 116 -5.23 7.02 24.14
CA SER A 116 -5.17 6.98 25.61
C SER A 116 -5.86 5.80 26.32
N ASN A 117 -6.44 4.85 25.59
CA ASN A 117 -7.21 3.73 26.13
C ASN A 117 -6.87 2.36 25.49
N GLN A 118 -5.80 2.23 24.69
CA GLN A 118 -5.57 0.97 23.93
C GLN A 118 -4.13 0.41 23.94
N GLY A 119 -3.11 1.21 24.26
CA GLY A 119 -1.71 0.75 24.44
C GLY A 119 -1.17 1.00 25.84
N THR A 120 -0.12 0.28 26.24
CA THR A 120 0.62 0.54 27.48
C THR A 120 1.71 1.58 27.23
N GLU A 121 2.18 2.29 28.26
CA GLU A 121 3.33 3.22 28.12
C GLU A 121 4.61 2.49 27.67
N GLN A 122 4.70 1.20 27.94
CA GLN A 122 5.84 0.34 27.60
C GLN A 122 5.79 -0.19 26.16
N GLU A 123 4.60 -0.27 25.54
CA GLU A 123 4.42 -0.72 24.17
C GLU A 123 3.38 0.14 23.43
N PRO A 124 3.80 1.32 22.93
CA PRO A 124 2.93 2.21 22.18
C PRO A 124 2.35 1.49 20.96
N LEU A 125 1.07 1.71 20.66
CA LEU A 125 0.43 1.08 19.50
C LEU A 125 1.08 1.48 18.18
N GLY A 126 1.57 2.73 18.09
CA GLY A 126 2.32 3.24 16.95
C GLY A 126 3.71 2.66 16.79
N ASP A 127 4.23 1.87 17.73
CA ASP A 127 5.52 1.21 17.55
C ASP A 127 5.39 0.02 16.58
N LEU A 128 6.03 0.09 15.40
CA LEU A 128 5.97 -0.98 14.40
C LEU A 128 7.19 -1.93 14.48
N GLY A 129 8.09 -1.71 15.43
CA GLY A 129 9.32 -2.46 15.65
C GLY A 129 10.46 -2.03 14.72
N THR A 130 11.13 -3.02 14.15
CA THR A 130 12.35 -2.89 13.35
C THR A 130 12.13 -3.46 11.94
N LEU A 131 12.59 -2.73 10.93
CA LEU A 131 12.70 -3.16 9.55
C LEU A 131 14.14 -3.58 9.26
N ASP A 132 14.31 -4.70 8.58
CA ASP A 132 15.60 -5.14 8.06
C ASP A 132 15.70 -4.72 6.59
N VAL A 133 16.67 -3.87 6.30
CA VAL A 133 16.94 -3.30 4.98
C VAL A 133 18.08 -4.08 4.34
N ASP A 134 17.84 -4.60 3.14
CA ASP A 134 18.81 -5.38 2.38
C ASP A 134 19.95 -4.51 1.79
N GLU A 135 20.93 -5.16 1.16
CA GLU A 135 22.08 -4.49 0.53
C GLU A 135 21.69 -3.54 -0.61
N LYS A 136 20.49 -3.67 -1.18
CA LYS A 136 19.96 -2.79 -2.24
C LYS A 136 19.21 -1.60 -1.66
N GLY A 137 19.02 -1.55 -0.33
CA GLY A 137 18.24 -0.53 0.35
C GLY A 137 16.74 -0.78 0.33
N ASP A 138 16.32 -2.01 0.01
CA ASP A 138 14.92 -2.44 0.03
C ASP A 138 14.60 -3.12 1.36
N ALA A 139 13.42 -2.82 1.92
CA ALA A 139 12.88 -3.53 3.08
C ALA A 139 11.45 -4.00 2.79
N PHE A 140 11.13 -5.19 3.28
CA PHE A 140 9.80 -5.76 3.16
C PHE A 140 9.26 -6.21 4.52
N PHE A 141 8.05 -5.75 4.87
CA PHE A 141 7.34 -6.17 6.06
C PHE A 141 5.89 -6.53 5.73
N SER A 142 5.44 -7.66 6.24
CA SER A 142 4.03 -8.07 6.22
C SER A 142 3.66 -8.60 7.60
N GLY A 143 2.68 -7.97 8.23
CA GLY A 143 2.23 -8.35 9.56
C GLY A 143 0.89 -7.68 9.88
N ALA A 144 0.16 -8.28 10.82
CA ALA A 144 -1.08 -7.72 11.34
C ALA A 144 -0.84 -7.26 12.79
N LYS A 145 -1.21 -6.01 13.09
CA LYS A 145 -1.20 -5.50 14.46
C LYS A 145 -2.64 -5.29 14.93
N HIS A 146 -3.06 -6.10 15.89
CA HIS A 146 -4.38 -5.98 16.49
C HIS A 146 -4.51 -4.63 17.21
N LYS A 147 -5.73 -4.08 17.25
CA LYS A 147 -6.07 -2.75 17.82
C LYS A 147 -5.64 -1.52 17.01
N LEU A 148 -4.94 -1.67 15.88
CA LEU A 148 -4.77 -0.57 14.93
C LEU A 148 -5.87 -0.58 13.88
N ARG A 149 -6.67 0.49 13.81
CA ARG A 149 -7.70 0.68 12.78
C ARG A 149 -7.26 1.73 11.79
N VAL A 150 -7.42 1.48 10.49
CA VAL A 150 -7.01 2.42 9.43
C VAL A 150 -7.64 3.81 9.63
N ALA A 151 -8.91 3.87 10.02
CA ALA A 151 -9.61 5.13 10.28
C ALA A 151 -8.93 6.01 11.34
N ASP A 152 -8.29 5.41 12.35
CA ASP A 152 -7.57 6.14 13.40
C ASP A 152 -6.18 6.60 12.93
N LEU A 153 -5.66 6.03 11.84
CA LEU A 153 -4.32 6.31 11.29
C LEU A 153 -4.32 7.38 10.20
N ILE A 154 -5.45 7.61 9.52
CA ILE A 154 -5.55 8.61 8.46
C ILE A 154 -5.18 10.00 9.00
N GLY A 155 -4.28 10.69 8.29
CA GLY A 155 -3.80 12.03 8.65
C GLY A 155 -2.67 12.03 9.68
N ARG A 156 -2.23 10.86 10.15
CA ARG A 156 -1.00 10.68 10.94
C ARG A 156 0.19 10.47 10.02
N SER A 157 1.38 10.26 10.57
CA SER A 157 2.58 9.97 9.79
C SER A 157 3.23 8.65 10.15
N VAL A 158 3.77 7.95 9.15
CA VAL A 158 4.79 6.92 9.34
C VAL A 158 6.16 7.59 9.34
N VAL A 159 7.00 7.23 10.30
CA VAL A 159 8.38 7.72 10.43
C VAL A 159 9.34 6.54 10.35
N LEU A 160 10.39 6.70 9.57
CA LEU A 160 11.51 5.79 9.48
C LEU A 160 12.72 6.41 10.18
N PHE A 161 13.37 5.65 11.06
CA PHE A 161 14.55 6.04 11.81
C PHE A 161 15.81 5.39 11.21
N GLY A 162 16.97 6.01 11.42
CA GLY A 162 18.26 5.52 10.97
C GLY A 162 18.79 4.37 11.83
N THR A 163 18.30 4.26 13.06
CA THR A 163 18.72 3.25 14.03
C THR A 163 17.51 2.50 14.60
N GLU A 164 17.74 1.29 15.11
CA GLU A 164 16.72 0.46 15.76
C GLU A 164 16.17 1.08 17.05
N ASP A 165 16.99 1.86 17.76
CA ASP A 165 16.63 2.51 19.04
C ASP A 165 15.75 3.76 18.88
N LYS A 166 15.53 4.23 17.64
CA LYS A 166 14.71 5.42 17.32
C LYS A 166 15.15 6.68 18.07
N SER A 167 16.42 6.77 18.43
CA SER A 167 17.01 7.92 19.15
C SER A 167 17.21 9.14 18.25
N ASP A 168 17.23 8.95 16.94
CA ASP A 168 17.38 10.04 15.98
C ASP A 168 16.07 10.78 15.68
N LYS A 169 16.17 11.86 14.89
CA LYS A 169 15.01 12.71 14.54
C LYS A 169 14.11 12.09 13.48
N GLY A 170 14.39 10.89 13.00
CA GLY A 170 13.78 10.24 11.84
C GLY A 170 14.49 10.63 10.54
N LEU A 171 14.82 9.64 9.71
CA LEU A 171 15.36 9.80 8.36
C LEU A 171 14.31 10.33 7.39
N ALA A 172 13.09 9.81 7.48
CA ALA A 172 12.00 10.13 6.57
C ALA A 172 10.66 10.04 7.29
N ALA A 173 9.71 10.86 6.84
CA ALA A 173 8.34 10.81 7.31
C ALA A 173 7.37 10.96 6.14
N ALA A 174 6.24 10.26 6.22
CA ALA A 174 5.19 10.29 5.20
C ALA A 174 3.82 10.31 5.87
N VAL A 175 2.90 11.12 5.35
CA VAL A 175 1.52 11.15 5.83
C VAL A 175 0.78 9.91 5.37
N ILE A 176 0.03 9.29 6.29
CA ILE A 176 -0.90 8.21 6.02
C ILE A 176 -2.14 8.81 5.37
N ALA A 177 -2.23 8.65 4.05
CA ALA A 177 -3.34 9.12 3.25
C ALA A 177 -4.36 8.00 3.03
N ARG A 178 -5.61 8.38 2.78
CA ARG A 178 -6.64 7.43 2.33
C ARG A 178 -6.22 6.88 0.98
N SER A 179 -6.34 5.56 0.83
CA SER A 179 -6.22 4.89 -0.46
C SER A 179 -7.59 4.33 -0.84
N ALA A 180 -7.76 4.09 -2.14
CA ALA A 180 -8.97 3.49 -2.65
C ALA A 180 -9.07 2.01 -2.22
N GLY A 181 -10.21 1.63 -1.66
CA GLY A 181 -10.61 0.23 -1.60
C GLY A 181 -10.75 -0.39 -3.00
N VAL A 182 -10.82 -1.71 -3.05
CA VAL A 182 -11.08 -2.43 -4.31
C VAL A 182 -12.47 -2.02 -4.83
N GLY A 183 -12.50 -1.32 -5.96
CA GLY A 183 -13.76 -0.85 -6.57
C GLY A 183 -14.29 0.47 -6.04
N GLU A 184 -13.49 1.22 -5.26
CA GLU A 184 -13.91 2.53 -4.73
C GLU A 184 -13.34 3.72 -5.53
N ASN A 185 -12.50 3.47 -6.54
CA ASN A 185 -11.84 4.51 -7.33
C ASN A 185 -12.07 4.32 -8.83
N TYR A 186 -13.32 4.52 -9.22
CA TYR A 186 -13.72 4.70 -10.60
C TYR A 186 -13.18 6.03 -11.10
N LYS A 187 -12.29 5.97 -12.09
CA LYS A 187 -11.77 7.20 -12.70
C LYS A 187 -12.76 7.68 -13.76
N LYS A 188 -13.16 8.94 -13.66
CA LYS A 188 -13.72 9.69 -14.79
C LYS A 188 -12.61 10.50 -15.43
N ILE A 189 -12.49 10.41 -16.74
CA ILE A 189 -11.70 11.33 -17.54
C ILE A 189 -12.68 12.35 -18.09
N CYS A 190 -12.55 13.60 -17.65
CA CYS A 190 -13.35 14.71 -18.12
C CYS A 190 -12.44 15.77 -18.74
N THR A 191 -12.95 16.50 -19.72
CA THR A 191 -12.38 17.77 -20.15
C THR A 191 -12.61 18.85 -19.10
N CYS A 192 -11.85 19.95 -19.16
CA CYS A 192 -11.94 21.06 -18.19
C CYS A 192 -13.31 21.76 -18.18
N ASP A 193 -14.13 21.57 -19.22
CA ASP A 193 -15.50 22.08 -19.33
C ASP A 193 -16.55 21.17 -18.65
N GLY A 194 -16.12 20.05 -18.06
CA GLY A 194 -16.99 19.09 -17.40
C GLY A 194 -17.54 17.99 -18.31
N THR A 195 -17.23 17.99 -19.61
CA THR A 195 -17.65 16.91 -20.51
C THR A 195 -16.91 15.62 -20.15
N THR A 196 -17.66 14.55 -19.88
CA THR A 196 -17.07 13.24 -19.56
C THR A 196 -16.65 12.55 -20.85
N ILE A 197 -15.35 12.33 -21.02
CA ILE A 197 -14.78 11.56 -22.14
C ILE A 197 -14.92 10.06 -21.86
N TRP A 198 -14.74 9.66 -20.61
CA TRP A 198 -14.81 8.26 -20.19
C TRP A 198 -15.12 8.17 -18.69
N GLU A 199 -15.94 7.20 -18.29
CA GLU A 199 -16.31 6.94 -16.90
C GLU A 199 -16.32 5.43 -16.67
N SER A 200 -15.61 4.99 -15.62
CA SER A 200 -15.73 3.61 -15.13
C SER A 200 -17.00 3.47 -14.30
N SER A 201 -17.69 2.33 -14.44
CA SER A 201 -19.03 2.09 -13.89
C SER A 201 -19.05 0.97 -12.87
N ASN A 202 -20.07 0.92 -12.01
CA ASN A 202 -20.29 -0.20 -11.08
C ASN A 202 -20.52 -1.55 -11.81
N SER A 203 -20.96 -1.54 -13.07
CA SER A 203 -21.04 -2.75 -13.91
C SER A 203 -19.65 -3.32 -14.29
N ASP A 204 -18.59 -2.54 -14.11
CA ASP A 204 -17.21 -3.02 -14.26
C ASP A 204 -16.76 -3.84 -13.03
N PHE A 205 -17.58 -3.84 -11.97
CA PHE A 205 -17.39 -4.57 -10.73
C PHE A 205 -18.57 -5.51 -10.46
N VAL A 206 -18.51 -6.71 -11.02
CA VAL A 206 -19.32 -7.83 -10.53
C VAL A 206 -18.62 -8.40 -9.28
N ALA A 207 -19.31 -8.39 -8.14
CA ALA A 207 -18.84 -9.11 -6.96
C ALA A 207 -18.70 -10.59 -7.33
N SER A 208 -17.52 -11.16 -7.11
CA SER A 208 -17.32 -12.58 -7.31
C SER A 208 -18.30 -13.35 -6.41
N LYS A 209 -19.10 -14.22 -7.02
CA LYS A 209 -19.87 -15.20 -6.26
C LYS A 209 -18.86 -16.26 -5.81
N VAL A 210 -18.45 -16.14 -4.54
CA VAL A 210 -17.80 -17.23 -3.81
C VAL A 210 -18.71 -18.45 -3.79
#